data_AF-A0A519UWH1-F1
#
_entry.id   AF-A0A519UWH1-F1
#
_cell.length_a   1.000
_cell.length_b   1.000
_cell.length_c   1.000
_cell.angle_alpha   90.00
_cell.angle_beta   90.00
_cell.angle_gamma   90.00
#
_symmetry.space_group_name_H-M   'P 1'
#
loop_
_entity.id
_entity.type
_entity.pdbx_description
1 polymer ?
#
loop_
_entity_poly.entity_id
_entity_poly.type
_entity_poly.pdbx_seq_one_letter_code
_entity_poly.pdbx_strand_id
1 'polypeptide(L)'
;TSQLGTQLRTLRRQLQRARASLDYYQLTALPQARLILDTAEKSFRAGDIDYVTYVVNTEPAWQIQASYLDQAQRYNELVVNLESLVGADLPAGQ
;
A
#
# COMPACT_ATOMS: atom_id res chain seq x y z
N THR A 1 23.97 11.52 -20.43
CA THR A 1 22.83 12.34 -19.93
C THR A 1 21.45 11.82 -20.39
N SER A 2 21.31 11.13 -21.54
CA SER A 2 20.01 10.61 -22.02
C SER A 2 19.43 9.45 -21.16
N GLN A 3 20.28 8.57 -20.64
CA GLN A 3 19.86 7.39 -19.87
C GLN A 3 19.38 7.75 -18.46
N LEU A 4 20.13 8.61 -17.73
CA LEU A 4 19.75 9.16 -16.42
C LEU A 4 18.39 9.89 -16.48
N GLY A 5 18.21 10.78 -17.45
CA GLY A 5 16.93 11.49 -17.63
C GLY A 5 15.75 10.54 -17.94
N THR A 6 16.02 9.41 -18.59
CA THR A 6 15.00 8.40 -18.88
C THR A 6 14.65 7.58 -17.63
N GLN A 7 15.65 7.19 -16.83
CA GLN A 7 15.44 6.52 -15.55
C GLN A 7 14.65 7.39 -14.57
N LEU A 8 15.02 8.67 -14.44
CA LEU A 8 14.32 9.63 -13.58
C LEU A 8 12.85 9.81 -13.97
N ARG A 9 12.55 9.95 -15.27
CA ARG A 9 11.16 10.03 -15.77
C ARG A 9 10.37 8.76 -15.47
N THR A 10 11.01 7.59 -15.59
CA THR A 10 10.35 6.32 -15.28
C THR A 10 10.06 6.17 -13.79
N LEU A 11 11.02 6.45 -12.91
CA LEU A 11 10.82 6.43 -11.46
C LEU A 11 9.71 7.39 -11.02
N ARG A 12 9.68 8.61 -11.54
CA ARG A 12 8.60 9.58 -11.24
C ARG A 12 7.22 9.05 -11.62
N ARG A 13 7.08 8.44 -12.80
CA ARG A 13 5.81 7.82 -13.22
C ARG A 13 5.41 6.65 -12.34
N GLN A 14 6.37 5.80 -11.95
CA GLN A 14 6.12 4.69 -11.03
C GLN A 14 5.69 5.19 -9.65
N LEU A 15 6.34 6.24 -9.13
CA LEU A 15 6.00 6.85 -7.85
C LEU A 15 4.59 7.46 -7.86
N GLN A 16 4.21 8.15 -8.93
CA GLN A 16 2.84 8.67 -9.10
C GLN A 16 1.79 7.54 -9.07
N ARG A 17 2.06 6.42 -9.75
CA ARG A 17 1.15 5.25 -9.75
C ARG A 17 1.08 4.59 -8.37
N ALA A 18 2.23 4.42 -7.71
CA ALA A 18 2.29 3.86 -6.36
C ALA A 18 1.54 4.76 -5.36
N ARG A 19 1.64 6.09 -5.51
CA ARG A 19 0.89 7.04 -4.68
C ARG A 19 -0.61 6.92 -4.89
N ALA A 20 -1.07 6.91 -6.14
CA ALA A 20 -2.49 6.74 -6.44
C ALA A 20 -3.05 5.40 -5.92
N SER A 21 -2.24 4.34 -5.95
CA SER A 21 -2.57 3.05 -5.33
C SER A 21 -2.76 3.20 -3.82
N LEU A 22 -1.82 3.85 -3.12
CA LEU A 22 -1.93 4.12 -1.69
C LEU A 22 -3.16 4.95 -1.33
N ASP A 23 -3.44 6.00 -2.10
CA ASP A 23 -4.62 6.84 -1.87
C ASP A 23 -5.91 6.00 -2.00
N TYR A 24 -6.00 5.10 -2.98
CA TYR A 24 -7.12 4.15 -3.10
C TYR A 24 -7.25 3.24 -1.87
N TYR A 25 -6.15 2.64 -1.39
CA TYR A 25 -6.22 1.79 -0.21
C TYR A 25 -6.67 2.58 1.03
N GLN A 26 -6.12 3.77 1.24
CA GLN A 26 -6.41 4.60 2.41
C GLN A 26 -7.84 5.13 2.41
N LEU A 27 -8.33 5.61 1.26
CA LEU A 27 -9.64 6.26 1.17
C LEU A 27 -10.78 5.28 0.94
N THR A 28 -10.50 4.08 0.42
CA THR A 28 -11.54 3.14 -0.03
C THR A 28 -11.36 1.76 0.57
N ALA A 29 -10.24 1.07 0.31
CA ALA A 29 -10.13 -0.36 0.64
C ALA A 29 -10.02 -0.62 2.16
N LEU A 30 -9.23 0.18 2.89
CA LEU A 30 -9.07 0.03 4.34
C LEU A 30 -10.37 0.34 5.12
N PRO A 31 -11.16 1.38 4.78
CA PRO A 31 -12.50 1.54 5.32
C PRO A 31 -13.41 0.32 5.09
N GLN A 32 -13.37 -0.29 3.90
CA GLN A 32 -14.13 -1.51 3.61
C GLN A 32 -13.65 -2.70 4.45
N ALA A 33 -12.33 -2.89 4.58
CA ALA A 33 -11.76 -3.93 5.44
C ALA A 33 -12.22 -3.76 6.89
N ARG A 34 -12.27 -2.52 7.40
CA ARG A 34 -12.79 -2.24 8.74
C ARG A 34 -14.26 -2.61 8.88
N LEU A 35 -15.10 -2.33 7.88
CA LEU A 35 -16.51 -2.71 7.89
C LEU A 35 -16.71 -4.23 7.90
N ILE A 36 -15.90 -4.96 7.14
CA ILE A 36 -15.91 -6.43 7.13
C ILE A 36 -15.62 -6.98 8.53
N LEU A 37 -14.57 -6.49 9.18
CA LEU A 37 -14.20 -6.91 10.54
C LEU A 37 -15.29 -6.58 11.55
N ASP A 38 -15.81 -5.35 11.55
CA ASP A 38 -16.86 -4.91 12.47
C ASP A 38 -18.15 -5.73 12.30
N THR A 39 -18.53 -6.06 11.06
CA THR A 39 -19.72 -6.88 10.78
C THR A 39 -19.53 -8.30 11.28
N ALA A 40 -18.39 -8.94 10.97
CA ALA A 40 -18.10 -10.29 11.42
C ALA A 40 -18.05 -10.37 12.96
N GLU A 41 -17.43 -9.38 13.62
CA GLU A 41 -17.34 -9.32 15.07
C GLU A 41 -18.73 -9.18 15.72
N LYS A 42 -19.59 -8.30 15.17
CA LYS A 42 -20.96 -8.13 15.67
C LYS A 42 -21.78 -9.41 15.54
N SER A 43 -21.77 -10.07 14.38
CA SER A 43 -22.49 -11.32 14.17
C SER A 43 -21.98 -12.43 15.09
N PHE A 44 -20.67 -12.53 15.30
CA PHE A 44 -20.11 -13.53 16.20
C PHE A 44 -20.51 -13.29 17.66
N ARG A 45 -20.42 -12.04 18.13
CA ARG A 45 -20.83 -11.66 19.50
C ARG A 45 -22.33 -11.82 19.75
N ALA A 46 -23.16 -11.65 18.73
CA ALA A 46 -24.60 -11.88 18.79
C ALA A 46 -24.95 -13.38 18.81
N GLY A 47 -24.02 -14.26 18.45
CA GLY A 47 -24.26 -15.69 18.27
C GLY A 47 -24.87 -16.06 16.91
N ASP A 48 -24.91 -15.12 15.96
CA ASP A 48 -25.46 -15.33 14.61
C ASP A 48 -24.56 -16.21 13.75
N ILE A 49 -23.24 -16.18 14.01
CA ILE A 49 -22.24 -17.01 13.34
C ILE A 49 -21.32 -17.69 14.35
N ASP A 50 -20.79 -18.85 13.98
CA ASP A 50 -19.79 -19.56 14.79
C ASP A 50 -18.36 -19.03 14.59
N TYR A 51 -17.42 -19.57 15.36
CA TYR A 51 -16.02 -19.15 15.31
C TYR A 51 -15.36 -19.39 13.95
N VAL A 52 -15.63 -20.53 13.31
CA VAL A 52 -15.03 -20.87 12.00
C VAL A 52 -15.51 -19.88 10.94
N THR A 53 -16.81 -19.59 10.93
CA THR A 53 -17.43 -18.63 10.03
C THR A 53 -16.92 -17.21 10.29
N TYR A 54 -16.72 -16.82 11.55
CA TYR A 54 -16.06 -15.55 11.90
C TYR A 54 -14.67 -15.44 11.25
N VAL A 55 -13.81 -16.46 11.42
CA VAL A 55 -12.46 -16.45 10.84
C VAL A 55 -12.51 -16.28 9.32
N VAL A 56 -13.32 -17.09 8.63
CA VAL A 56 -13.48 -17.02 7.17
C VAL A 56 -14.01 -15.64 6.73
N ASN A 57 -15.00 -15.10 7.43
CA ASN A 57 -15.58 -13.80 7.09
C ASN A 57 -14.61 -12.63 7.30
N THR A 58 -13.59 -12.77 8.16
CA THR A 58 -12.55 -11.75 8.34
C THR A 58 -11.41 -11.84 7.32
N GLU A 59 -11.24 -12.96 6.62
CA GLU A 59 -10.12 -13.19 5.70
C GLU A 59 -9.95 -12.08 4.64
N PRO A 60 -11.02 -11.61 3.95
CA PRO A 60 -10.86 -10.57 2.94
C PRO A 60 -10.32 -9.26 3.51
N ALA A 61 -10.66 -8.92 4.76
CA ALA A 61 -10.15 -7.73 5.42
C ALA A 61 -8.64 -7.83 5.66
N TRP A 62 -8.15 -9.00 6.06
CA TRP A 62 -6.72 -9.26 6.26
C TRP A 62 -5.95 -9.22 4.94
N GLN A 63 -6.51 -9.77 3.86
CA GLN A 63 -5.92 -9.70 2.53
C GLN A 63 -5.79 -8.24 2.03
N ILE A 64 -6.81 -7.40 2.27
CA ILE A 64 -6.75 -5.97 1.96
C ILE A 64 -5.64 -5.27 2.76
N GLN A 65 -5.52 -5.56 4.06
CA GLN A 65 -4.49 -4.97 4.91
C GLN A 65 -3.09 -5.39 4.46
N ALA A 66 -2.88 -6.67 4.15
CA ALA A 66 -1.60 -7.17 3.65
C ALA A 66 -1.23 -6.48 2.31
N SER A 67 -2.18 -6.40 1.39
CA SER A 67 -1.97 -5.76 0.09
C SER A 67 -1.63 -4.27 0.23
N TYR A 68 -2.24 -3.57 1.20
CA TYR A 68 -1.88 -2.18 1.52
C TYR A 68 -0.41 -2.06 1.98
N LEU A 69 0.04 -2.95 2.87
CA LEU A 69 1.41 -2.95 3.36
C LEU A 69 2.42 -3.17 2.23
N ASP A 70 2.12 -4.09 1.30
CA ASP A 70 2.95 -4.30 0.11
C ASP A 70 3.02 -3.05 -0.79
N GLN A 71 1.90 -2.34 -0.98
CA GLN A 71 1.90 -1.09 -1.74
C GLN A 71 2.68 0.02 -1.03
N ALA A 72 2.61 0.08 0.31
CA ALA A 72 3.35 1.05 1.10
C ALA A 72 4.86 0.79 1.03
N GLN A 73 5.26 -0.47 1.15
CA GLN A 73 6.66 -0.87 0.95
C GLN A 73 7.14 -0.46 -0.44
N ARG A 74 6.39 -0.78 -1.49
CA ARG A 74 6.76 -0.45 -2.87
C ARG A 74 6.89 1.06 -3.09
N TYR A 75 6.00 1.86 -2.51
CA TYR A 75 6.11 3.31 -2.57
C TYR A 75 7.40 3.80 -1.90
N ASN A 76 7.70 3.28 -0.69
CA ASN A 76 8.92 3.64 0.04
C ASN A 76 10.20 3.28 -0.74
N GLU A 77 10.25 2.10 -1.37
CA GLU A 77 11.36 1.70 -2.23
C GLU A 77 11.54 2.66 -3.42
N LEU A 78 10.45 3.12 -4.05
CA LEU A 78 10.51 4.08 -5.14
C LEU A 78 11.01 5.46 -4.68
N VAL A 79 10.65 5.89 -3.46
CA VAL A 79 11.19 7.13 -2.86
C VAL A 79 12.69 7.00 -2.65
N VAL A 80 13.15 5.93 -2.00
CA VAL A 80 14.58 5.68 -1.76
C VAL A 80 15.37 5.62 -3.06
N ASN A 81 14.85 4.96 -4.09
CA ASN A 81 15.48 4.89 -5.41
C ASN A 81 15.59 6.27 -6.08
N LEU A 82 14.57 7.11 -5.93
CA LEU A 82 14.59 8.47 -6.45
C LEU A 82 15.62 9.33 -5.72
N GLU A 83 15.65 9.26 -4.39
CA GLU A 83 16.62 9.99 -3.56
C GLU A 83 18.05 9.56 -3.87
N SER A 84 18.31 8.26 -4.05
CA SER A 84 19.62 7.74 -4.45
C SER A 84 20.06 8.27 -5.81
N LEU A 85 19.15 8.31 -6.80
CA LEU A 85 19.46 8.83 -8.13
C LEU A 85 19.77 10.33 -8.13
N VAL A 86 19.05 11.11 -7.32
CA VAL A 86 19.27 12.56 -7.18
C VAL A 86 20.51 12.87 -6.32
N GLY A 87 20.74 12.09 -5.26
CA GLY A 87 21.91 12.22 -4.38
C GLY A 87 23.22 11.85 -5.08
N ALA A 88 23.19 10.86 -5.97
CA ALA A 88 24.33 10.52 -6.83
C ALA A 88 24.67 11.62 -7.86
N ASP A 89 23.71 12.49 -8.21
CA ASP A 89 23.89 13.63 -9.12
C ASP A 89 24.44 14.89 -8.40
N LEU A 90 24.55 14.91 -7.06
CA LEU A 90 25.23 15.98 -6.31
C LEU A 90 26.73 15.68 -6.26
N PRO A 91 27.61 16.51 -6.86
CA PRO A 91 29.05 16.30 -6.73
C PRO A 91 29.47 16.42 -5.27
N ALA A 92 30.22 15.43 -4.79
CA ALA A 92 30.93 15.52 -3.52
C ALA A 92 31.93 16.69 -3.61
N GLY A 93 31.60 17.80 -2.95
CA GLY A 93 32.49 18.93 -2.74
C GLY A 93 32.34 20.08 -3.74
N GLN A 94 31.85 21.20 -3.24
CA GLN A 94 32.60 22.46 -3.27
C GLN A 94 32.69 22.99 -1.84
#